data_AF-A0A5C5UF53-F1
#
_entry.id   AF-A0A5C5UF53-F1
#
_cell.length_a   1.000
_cell.length_b   1.000
_cell.length_c   1.000
_cell.angle_alpha   90.00
_cell.angle_beta   90.00
_cell.angle_gamma   90.00
#
_symmetry.space_group_name_H-M   'P 1'
#
loop_
_entity.id
_entity.type
_entity.pdbx_description
1 polymer ?
#
loop_
_entity_poly.entity_id
_entity_poly.type
_entity_poly.pdbx_seq_one_letter_code
_entity_poly.pdbx_strand_id
1 'polypeptide(L)'
;MIDSLAELLEEKGYRDKRSVSWNAICKDEELSESFLRENSDQINWRLVSEFQVLPEPFIRDFSGRLYWKEVMRHQKVSEGFIEEFAAAEKWQTDDENWSRRQKTLYEKEGTPFDEHEYWTIISMKNQLANGKGLSPAFMERHQEKLSWSCLSKFQRLPMQLIDRHQHQVDWHEITRVQVLSERFIEKHRDKVEWGTISFHQQLTERFINKHHEKMSFISAEQKRSEAFLYTHLDKMDAASIIENQNLHTVRKYHDMDVYVIAKNRRKKYIVEFHNPEDFRKFFKAGEEELFEYLAENDMFEVIEKDFPELTLAEDNGV
;
A
#
# COMPACT_ATOMS: atom_id res chain seq x y z
N MET A 1 26.91 3.84 17.04
CA MET A 1 26.74 2.82 18.09
C MET A 1 27.57 3.17 19.31
N ILE A 2 26.95 3.25 20.49
CA ILE A 2 27.59 3.51 21.78
C ILE A 2 27.80 2.16 22.50
N ASP A 3 29.05 1.85 22.83
CA ASP A 3 29.45 0.53 23.33
C ASP A 3 29.61 0.45 24.86
N SER A 4 29.85 1.57 25.51
CA SER A 4 30.08 1.63 26.97
C SER A 4 29.57 2.93 27.60
N LEU A 5 29.40 2.90 28.93
CA LEU A 5 29.04 4.11 29.68
C LEU A 5 30.15 5.19 29.60
N ALA A 6 31.42 4.79 29.57
CA ALA A 6 32.53 5.75 29.49
C ALA A 6 32.48 6.55 28.19
N GLU A 7 32.24 5.86 27.07
CA GLU A 7 32.06 6.48 25.75
C GLU A 7 30.86 7.43 25.73
N LEU A 8 29.71 7.01 26.26
CA LEU A 8 28.53 7.87 26.36
C LEU A 8 28.80 9.17 27.13
N LEU A 9 29.51 9.08 28.27
CA LEU A 9 29.80 10.24 29.11
C LEU A 9 30.72 11.23 28.39
N GLU A 10 31.73 10.71 27.68
CA GLU A 10 32.67 11.51 26.89
C GLU A 10 31.97 12.19 25.71
N GLU A 11 31.22 11.43 24.90
CA GLU A 11 30.59 11.93 23.68
C GLU A 11 29.51 12.99 23.97
N LYS A 12 28.70 12.77 25.02
CA LYS A 12 27.60 13.67 25.38
C LYS A 12 27.98 14.72 26.43
N GLY A 13 29.23 14.71 26.93
CA GLY A 13 29.71 15.66 27.93
C GLY A 13 29.01 15.55 29.29
N TYR A 14 28.51 14.37 29.66
CA TYR A 14 27.90 14.15 30.96
C TYR A 14 28.95 14.08 32.06
N ARG A 15 28.67 14.72 33.21
CA ARG A 15 29.59 14.72 34.36
C ARG A 15 29.69 13.36 35.05
N ASP A 16 28.56 12.67 35.15
CA ASP A 16 28.45 11.38 35.82
C ASP A 16 27.21 10.59 35.33
N LYS A 17 27.12 9.32 35.77
CA LYS A 17 25.99 8.42 35.48
C LYS A 17 24.62 8.98 35.91
N ARG A 18 24.58 9.86 36.92
CA ARG A 18 23.32 10.43 37.44
C ARG A 18 22.78 11.56 36.55
N SER A 19 23.67 12.19 35.79
CA SER A 19 23.35 13.26 34.85
C SER A 19 22.79 12.73 33.52
N VAL A 20 22.92 11.42 33.27
CA VAL A 20 22.47 10.77 32.04
C VAL A 20 20.95 10.73 31.97
N SER A 21 20.40 11.25 30.87
CA SER A 21 18.99 11.09 30.54
C SER A 21 18.74 9.72 29.91
N TRP A 22 18.50 8.69 30.74
CA TRP A 22 18.33 7.30 30.31
C TRP A 22 17.21 7.12 29.27
N ASN A 23 16.13 7.89 29.38
CA ASN A 23 15.05 7.81 28.39
C ASN A 23 15.47 8.36 27.02
N ALA A 24 16.18 9.50 26.99
CA ALA A 24 16.63 10.09 25.74
C ALA A 24 17.62 9.16 25.02
N ILE A 25 18.60 8.62 25.74
CA ILE A 25 19.60 7.74 25.12
C ILE A 25 18.98 6.43 24.58
N CYS A 26 18.00 5.83 25.29
CA CYS A 26 17.36 4.60 24.83
C CYS A 26 16.52 4.81 23.57
N LYS A 27 16.11 6.05 23.29
CA LYS A 27 15.28 6.40 22.15
C LYS A 27 16.09 6.91 20.96
N ASP A 28 17.05 7.79 21.24
CA ASP A 28 17.68 8.63 20.22
C ASP A 28 19.05 8.09 19.77
N GLU A 29 19.70 7.26 20.59
CA GLU A 29 21.03 6.73 20.30
C GLU A 29 20.97 5.26 19.85
N GLU A 30 21.93 4.85 19.05
CA GLU A 30 22.14 3.43 18.72
C GLU A 30 23.01 2.79 19.81
N LEU A 31 22.42 1.94 20.65
CA LEU A 31 23.10 1.31 21.79
C LEU A 31 23.51 -0.12 21.45
N SER A 32 24.73 -0.49 21.81
CA SER A 32 25.20 -1.86 21.61
C SER A 32 24.64 -2.83 22.65
N GLU A 33 24.75 -4.12 22.34
CA GLU A 33 24.29 -5.19 23.23
C GLU A 33 25.05 -5.16 24.58
N SER A 34 26.37 -4.93 24.56
CA SER A 34 27.17 -4.84 25.78
C SER A 34 26.73 -3.67 26.65
N PHE A 35 26.48 -2.51 26.04
CA PHE A 35 25.99 -1.34 26.74
C PHE A 35 24.67 -1.62 27.46
N LEU A 36 23.71 -2.25 26.76
CA LEU A 36 22.40 -2.59 27.32
C LEU A 36 22.51 -3.59 28.48
N ARG A 37 23.40 -4.59 28.37
CA ARG A 37 23.65 -5.57 29.43
C ARG A 37 24.24 -4.91 30.68
N GLU A 38 25.28 -4.10 30.50
CA GLU A 38 25.99 -3.41 31.60
C GLU A 38 25.10 -2.42 32.36
N ASN A 39 24.11 -1.83 31.69
CA ASN A 39 23.24 -0.79 32.26
C ASN A 39 21.77 -1.23 32.41
N SER A 40 21.53 -2.54 32.46
CA SER A 40 20.21 -3.18 32.53
C SER A 40 19.31 -2.69 33.68
N ASP A 41 19.88 -2.14 34.75
CA ASP A 41 19.19 -1.58 35.91
C ASP A 41 18.67 -0.14 35.68
N GLN A 42 19.27 0.60 34.75
CA GLN A 42 18.95 2.01 34.51
C GLN A 42 18.16 2.27 33.23
N ILE A 43 18.37 1.43 32.21
CA ILE A 43 17.75 1.62 30.91
C ILE A 43 16.23 1.45 30.98
N ASN A 44 15.55 2.21 30.12
CA ASN A 44 14.11 2.09 29.95
C ASN A 44 13.80 0.96 28.96
N TRP A 45 13.47 -0.21 29.48
CA TRP A 45 13.21 -1.42 28.67
C TRP A 45 12.08 -1.27 27.66
N ARG A 46 11.10 -0.38 27.92
CA ARG A 46 10.08 -0.06 26.92
C ARG A 46 10.69 0.63 25.72
N LEU A 47 11.45 1.70 25.95
CA LEU A 47 12.10 2.46 24.88
C LEU A 47 13.13 1.58 24.15
N VAL A 48 13.85 0.73 24.88
CA VAL A 48 14.77 -0.25 24.27
C VAL A 48 14.01 -1.19 23.33
N SER A 49 12.85 -1.70 23.73
CA SER A 49 12.04 -2.61 22.90
C SER A 49 11.51 -1.96 21.63
N GLU A 50 11.20 -0.67 21.69
CA GLU A 50 10.59 0.11 20.60
C GLU A 50 11.62 0.65 19.61
N PHE A 51 12.75 1.18 20.10
CA PHE A 51 13.69 1.95 19.29
C PHE A 51 15.01 1.25 18.98
N GLN A 52 15.42 0.25 19.77
CA GLN A 52 16.70 -0.43 19.55
C GLN A 52 16.54 -1.66 18.65
N VAL A 53 17.60 -2.03 17.93
CA VAL A 53 17.66 -3.28 17.16
C VAL A 53 18.18 -4.39 18.07
N LEU A 54 17.34 -5.36 18.39
CA LEU A 54 17.63 -6.41 19.36
C LEU A 54 17.80 -7.75 18.64
N PRO A 55 18.98 -8.40 18.72
CA PRO A 55 19.17 -9.71 18.13
C PRO A 55 18.42 -10.78 18.95
N GLU A 56 17.95 -11.85 18.29
CA GLU A 56 17.15 -12.88 18.97
C GLU A 56 17.80 -13.48 20.24
N PRO A 57 19.12 -13.76 20.31
CA PRO A 57 19.74 -14.24 21.55
C PRO A 57 19.59 -13.25 22.71
N PHE A 58 19.73 -11.95 22.46
CA PHE A 58 19.49 -10.92 23.46
C PHE A 58 18.03 -10.89 23.89
N ILE A 59 17.09 -11.00 22.94
CA ILE A 59 15.65 -11.05 23.26
C ILE A 59 15.33 -12.27 24.14
N ARG A 60 15.97 -13.42 23.91
CA ARG A 60 15.80 -14.60 24.76
C ARG A 60 16.26 -14.34 26.19
N ASP A 61 17.47 -13.80 26.35
CA ASP A 61 18.07 -13.50 27.65
C ASP A 61 17.27 -12.49 28.46
N PHE A 62 16.65 -11.51 27.79
CA PHE A 62 15.91 -10.41 28.43
C PHE A 62 14.41 -10.46 28.18
N SER A 63 13.89 -11.62 27.77
CA SER A 63 12.48 -11.86 27.47
C SER A 63 11.52 -11.36 28.55
N GLY A 64 11.87 -11.56 29.83
CA GLY A 64 11.03 -11.11 30.95
C GLY A 64 10.99 -9.59 31.15
N ARG A 65 11.92 -8.82 30.55
CA ARG A 65 12.02 -7.36 30.73
C ARG A 65 11.47 -6.56 29.56
N LEU A 66 11.31 -7.19 28.40
CA LEU A 66 11.00 -6.50 27.15
C LEU A 66 9.50 -6.23 26.98
N TYR A 67 9.20 -5.14 26.28
CA TYR A 67 7.86 -4.75 25.86
C TYR A 67 7.58 -5.40 24.52
N TRP A 68 7.33 -6.67 24.65
CA TRP A 68 6.90 -7.65 23.70
C TRP A 68 6.00 -7.20 22.53
N LYS A 69 4.98 -6.38 22.77
CA LYS A 69 4.17 -5.78 21.70
C LYS A 69 5.01 -4.93 20.76
N GLU A 70 5.92 -4.14 21.31
CA GLU A 70 6.87 -3.33 20.55
C GLU A 70 7.96 -4.21 19.92
N VAL A 71 8.44 -5.24 20.63
CA VAL A 71 9.39 -6.21 20.05
C VAL A 71 8.80 -6.84 18.79
N MET A 72 7.56 -7.32 18.82
CA MET A 72 6.93 -7.98 17.67
C MET A 72 6.66 -7.03 16.51
N ARG A 73 6.39 -5.75 16.78
CA ARG A 73 6.21 -4.73 15.74
C ARG A 73 7.51 -4.36 15.05
N HIS A 74 8.58 -4.17 15.81
CA HIS A 74 9.79 -3.52 15.30
C HIS A 74 10.93 -4.48 14.97
N GLN A 75 11.08 -5.60 15.70
CA GLN A 75 12.25 -6.48 15.53
C GLN A 75 12.11 -7.42 14.34
N LYS A 76 13.22 -7.66 13.62
CA LYS A 76 13.28 -8.65 12.53
C LYS A 76 13.61 -10.02 13.11
N VAL A 77 12.57 -10.82 13.36
CA VAL A 77 12.70 -12.17 13.93
C VAL A 77 12.49 -13.26 12.86
N SER A 78 12.96 -14.46 13.16
CA SER A 78 12.73 -15.67 12.36
C SER A 78 11.38 -16.31 12.66
N GLU A 79 10.91 -17.17 11.75
CA GLU A 79 9.71 -17.98 11.97
C GLU A 79 9.87 -18.94 13.16
N GLY A 80 11.06 -19.52 13.34
CA GLY A 80 11.34 -20.39 14.49
C GLY A 80 11.27 -19.63 15.82
N PHE A 81 11.71 -18.37 15.84
CA PHE A 81 11.55 -17.51 17.00
C PHE A 81 10.08 -17.18 17.28
N ILE A 82 9.29 -16.92 16.24
CA ILE A 82 7.84 -16.70 16.38
C ILE A 82 7.19 -17.94 17.00
N GLU A 83 7.51 -19.14 16.52
CA GLU A 83 6.98 -20.38 17.10
C GLU A 83 7.42 -20.58 18.56
N GLU A 84 8.70 -20.30 18.86
CA GLU A 84 9.25 -20.41 20.21
C GLU A 84 8.50 -19.51 21.20
N PHE A 85 8.14 -18.29 20.79
CA PHE A 85 7.51 -17.28 21.64
C PHE A 85 5.97 -17.20 21.48
N ALA A 86 5.33 -18.16 20.84
CA ALA A 86 3.87 -18.16 20.68
C ALA A 86 3.09 -18.59 21.94
N ALA A 87 3.76 -18.93 23.05
CA ALA A 87 3.15 -19.44 24.28
C ALA A 87 3.29 -18.45 25.44
N ALA A 88 2.23 -18.29 26.24
CA ALA A 88 2.18 -17.33 27.35
C ALA A 88 3.30 -17.51 28.39
N GLU A 89 3.80 -18.73 28.60
CA GLU A 89 4.89 -18.99 29.55
C GLU A 89 6.19 -18.26 29.19
N LYS A 90 6.36 -17.88 27.92
CA LYS A 90 7.53 -17.14 27.43
C LYS A 90 7.50 -15.64 27.73
N TRP A 91 6.37 -15.15 28.25
CA TRP A 91 6.09 -13.72 28.47
C TRP A 91 5.97 -13.41 29.97
N GLN A 92 6.51 -14.30 30.81
CA GLN A 92 6.57 -14.11 32.26
C GLN A 92 7.67 -13.13 32.64
N THR A 93 7.36 -12.21 33.55
CA THR A 93 8.32 -11.27 34.11
C THR A 93 9.11 -11.92 35.23
N ASP A 94 10.44 -11.79 35.19
CA ASP A 94 11.31 -12.06 36.34
C ASP A 94 11.64 -10.73 37.03
N ASP A 95 10.72 -10.28 37.90
CA ASP A 95 10.77 -8.97 38.54
C ASP A 95 11.53 -8.97 39.88
N GLU A 96 12.12 -10.10 40.30
CA GLU A 96 12.83 -10.23 41.59
C GLU A 96 13.97 -9.19 41.70
N ASN A 97 14.64 -8.93 40.58
CA ASN A 97 15.82 -8.06 40.49
C ASN A 97 15.55 -6.71 39.83
N TRP A 98 14.28 -6.28 39.72
CA TRP A 98 13.95 -5.00 39.09
C TRP A 98 14.07 -3.83 40.05
N SER A 99 14.55 -2.71 39.54
CA SER A 99 14.49 -1.46 40.29
C SER A 99 13.04 -1.04 40.50
N ARG A 100 12.77 -0.27 41.57
CA ARG A 100 11.41 0.25 41.85
C ARG A 100 10.82 1.01 40.66
N ARG A 101 11.66 1.74 39.91
CA ARG A 101 11.24 2.46 38.70
C ARG A 101 10.79 1.52 37.59
N GLN A 102 11.50 0.41 37.39
CA GLN A 102 11.15 -0.60 36.38
C GLN A 102 9.82 -1.28 36.71
N LYS A 103 9.61 -1.67 37.98
CA LYS A 103 8.34 -2.25 38.43
C LYS A 103 7.16 -1.31 38.18
N THR A 104 7.27 -0.06 38.64
CA THR A 104 6.19 0.94 38.46
C THR A 104 5.92 1.26 36.99
N LEU A 105 6.95 1.29 36.13
CA LEU A 105 6.75 1.50 34.70
C LEU A 105 5.99 0.32 34.07
N TYR A 106 6.35 -0.92 34.42
CA TYR A 106 5.68 -2.12 33.93
C TYR A 106 4.23 -2.23 34.42
N GLU A 107 3.96 -1.93 35.69
CA GLU A 107 2.59 -1.87 36.22
C GLU A 107 1.71 -0.88 35.44
N LYS A 108 2.30 0.21 34.95
CA LYS A 108 1.58 1.27 34.22
C LYS A 108 1.41 0.97 32.73
N GLU A 109 2.43 0.42 32.09
CA GLU A 109 2.53 0.35 30.63
C GLU A 109 2.62 -1.07 30.08
N GLY A 110 2.90 -2.06 30.93
CA GLY A 110 3.01 -3.46 30.54
C GLY A 110 1.65 -4.05 30.19
N THR A 111 1.63 -4.96 29.22
CA THR A 111 0.43 -5.68 28.81
C THR A 111 0.66 -7.18 28.97
N PRO A 112 -0.32 -7.94 29.49
CA PRO A 112 -0.23 -9.39 29.49
C PRO A 112 -0.18 -9.93 28.06
N PHE A 113 0.35 -11.15 27.91
CA PHE A 113 0.32 -11.83 26.62
C PHE A 113 -1.13 -12.10 26.19
N ASP A 114 -1.46 -11.67 24.98
CA ASP A 114 -2.71 -11.98 24.31
C ASP A 114 -2.38 -12.74 23.02
N GLU A 115 -2.79 -14.01 22.94
CA GLU A 115 -2.47 -14.87 21.79
C GLU A 115 -3.09 -14.32 20.50
N HIS A 116 -4.30 -13.74 20.56
CA HIS A 116 -4.98 -13.23 19.38
C HIS A 116 -4.28 -11.97 18.83
N GLU A 117 -3.92 -11.04 19.69
CA GLU A 117 -3.14 -9.85 19.34
C GLU A 117 -1.76 -10.26 18.79
N TYR A 118 -1.10 -11.23 19.43
CA TYR A 118 0.17 -11.77 18.97
C TYR A 118 0.08 -12.25 17.53
N TRP A 119 -0.82 -13.18 17.21
CA TRP A 119 -0.94 -13.72 15.86
C TRP A 119 -1.45 -12.70 14.84
N THR A 120 -2.23 -11.71 15.29
CA THR A 120 -2.64 -10.58 14.45
C THR A 120 -1.43 -9.73 14.05
N ILE A 121 -0.54 -9.38 14.99
CA ILE A 121 0.70 -8.65 14.71
C ILE A 121 1.61 -9.47 13.78
N ILE A 122 1.76 -10.77 14.04
CA ILE A 122 2.55 -11.67 13.18
C ILE A 122 2.00 -11.69 11.75
N SER A 123 0.67 -11.74 11.59
CA SER A 123 0.02 -11.74 10.27
C SER A 123 0.33 -10.49 9.45
N MET A 124 0.54 -9.34 10.09
CA MET A 124 0.92 -8.08 9.44
C MET A 124 2.43 -7.98 9.13
N LYS A 125 3.25 -8.89 9.65
CA LYS A 125 4.71 -8.74 9.67
C LYS A 125 5.38 -9.13 8.35
N ASN A 126 5.82 -8.14 7.57
CA ASN A 126 6.52 -8.35 6.30
C ASN A 126 8.06 -8.25 6.40
N GLN A 127 8.58 -7.68 7.49
CA GLN A 127 10.02 -7.58 7.77
C GLN A 127 10.46 -8.66 8.75
N LEU A 128 10.65 -9.89 8.25
CA LEU A 128 11.26 -10.99 8.99
C LEU A 128 12.77 -11.08 8.70
N ALA A 129 13.49 -11.87 9.49
CA ALA A 129 14.93 -12.10 9.33
C ALA A 129 15.30 -12.64 7.93
N ASN A 130 14.38 -13.33 7.25
CA ASN A 130 14.57 -13.86 5.90
C ASN A 130 14.42 -12.81 4.77
N GLY A 131 13.99 -11.58 5.10
CA GLY A 131 13.73 -10.48 4.15
C GLY A 131 12.55 -10.69 3.19
N LYS A 132 11.82 -11.81 3.30
CA LYS A 132 10.73 -12.21 2.37
C LYS A 132 9.35 -12.27 3.04
N GLY A 133 9.27 -12.02 4.35
CA GLY A 133 8.03 -12.17 5.12
C GLY A 133 7.74 -13.64 5.45
N LEU A 134 6.50 -13.91 5.87
CA LEU A 134 6.07 -15.25 6.24
C LEU A 134 6.08 -16.17 5.02
N SER A 135 6.60 -17.38 5.18
CA SER A 135 6.65 -18.40 4.15
C SER A 135 5.27 -19.06 3.97
N PRO A 136 4.94 -19.54 2.76
CA PRO A 136 3.69 -20.28 2.55
C PRO A 136 3.57 -21.51 3.46
N ALA A 137 4.68 -22.19 3.76
CA ALA A 137 4.68 -23.35 4.66
C ALA A 137 4.35 -22.96 6.11
N PHE A 138 4.85 -21.81 6.57
CA PHE A 138 4.49 -21.26 7.87
C PHE A 138 3.00 -20.87 7.94
N MET A 139 2.50 -20.16 6.92
CA MET A 139 1.10 -19.75 6.85
C MET A 139 0.16 -20.96 6.88
N GLU A 140 0.49 -22.03 6.16
CA GLU A 140 -0.28 -23.28 6.14
C GLU A 140 -0.28 -23.97 7.51
N ARG A 141 0.88 -24.04 8.16
CA ARG A 141 1.04 -24.67 9.48
C ARG A 141 0.19 -23.96 10.54
N HIS A 142 0.09 -22.63 10.46
CA HIS A 142 -0.56 -21.78 11.47
C HIS A 142 -1.84 -21.12 10.95
N GLN A 143 -2.48 -21.71 9.94
CA GLN A 143 -3.64 -21.12 9.25
C GLN A 143 -4.82 -20.77 10.17
N GLU A 144 -5.01 -21.51 11.27
CA GLU A 144 -6.11 -21.32 12.21
C GLU A 144 -5.84 -20.17 13.19
N LYS A 145 -4.58 -19.77 13.36
CA LYS A 145 -4.15 -18.72 14.28
C LYS A 145 -3.97 -17.38 13.59
N LEU A 146 -3.51 -17.41 12.33
CA LEU A 146 -3.23 -16.21 11.56
C LEU A 146 -4.52 -15.48 11.13
N SER A 147 -4.45 -14.16 11.15
CA SER A 147 -5.53 -13.28 10.66
C SER A 147 -5.46 -13.18 9.14
N TRP A 148 -6.35 -13.89 8.44
CA TRP A 148 -6.38 -13.92 6.97
C TRP A 148 -6.70 -12.58 6.31
N SER A 149 -7.46 -11.71 6.96
CA SER A 149 -7.65 -10.33 6.50
C SER A 149 -6.33 -9.56 6.53
N CYS A 150 -5.55 -9.70 7.61
CA CYS A 150 -4.22 -9.11 7.71
C CYS A 150 -3.25 -9.72 6.68
N LEU A 151 -3.24 -11.05 6.53
CA LEU A 151 -2.41 -11.72 5.52
C LEU A 151 -2.72 -11.20 4.10
N SER A 152 -4.01 -11.06 3.76
CA SER A 152 -4.46 -10.61 2.43
C SER A 152 -3.96 -9.20 2.09
N LYS A 153 -3.82 -8.34 3.10
CA LYS A 153 -3.43 -6.94 2.96
C LYS A 153 -1.92 -6.70 3.06
N PHE A 154 -1.23 -7.37 3.98
CA PHE A 154 0.14 -7.03 4.35
C PHE A 154 1.19 -8.01 3.84
N GLN A 155 0.79 -9.23 3.47
CA GLN A 155 1.71 -10.26 2.97
C GLN A 155 1.60 -10.40 1.46
N ARG A 156 2.69 -10.87 0.84
CA ARG A 156 2.66 -11.34 -0.54
C ARG A 156 2.17 -12.78 -0.57
N LEU A 157 0.93 -12.99 -0.97
CA LEU A 157 0.32 -14.32 -1.01
C LEU A 157 0.46 -14.96 -2.38
N PRO A 158 1.08 -16.15 -2.51
CA PRO A 158 1.08 -16.87 -3.78
C PRO A 158 -0.36 -17.24 -4.19
N MET A 159 -0.69 -17.13 -5.49
CA MET A 159 -2.02 -17.47 -6.00
C MET A 159 -2.49 -18.89 -5.61
N GLN A 160 -1.58 -19.87 -5.53
CA GLN A 160 -1.92 -21.23 -5.08
C GLN A 160 -2.34 -21.30 -3.61
N LEU A 161 -1.81 -20.41 -2.76
CA LEU A 161 -2.23 -20.30 -1.36
C LEU A 161 -3.61 -19.64 -1.28
N ILE A 162 -3.82 -18.55 -2.03
CA ILE A 162 -5.12 -17.87 -2.13
C ILE A 162 -6.21 -18.86 -2.60
N ASP A 163 -5.91 -19.69 -3.59
CA ASP A 163 -6.84 -20.71 -4.10
C ASP A 163 -7.22 -21.75 -3.04
N ARG A 164 -6.24 -22.25 -2.28
CA ARG A 164 -6.48 -23.22 -1.19
C ARG A 164 -7.30 -22.63 -0.05
N HIS A 165 -7.08 -21.35 0.27
CA HIS A 165 -7.78 -20.64 1.36
C HIS A 165 -8.80 -19.63 0.86
N GLN A 166 -9.44 -19.90 -0.28
CA GLN A 166 -10.38 -18.99 -0.96
C GLN A 166 -11.64 -18.61 -0.15
N HIS A 167 -11.85 -19.22 1.02
CA HIS A 167 -12.94 -18.93 1.95
C HIS A 167 -12.49 -18.16 3.19
N GLN A 168 -11.18 -17.98 3.37
CA GLN A 168 -10.58 -17.30 4.53
C GLN A 168 -10.00 -15.94 4.13
N VAL A 169 -9.43 -15.85 2.91
CA VAL A 169 -8.86 -14.60 2.38
C VAL A 169 -9.92 -13.51 2.21
N ASP A 170 -9.49 -12.27 2.38
CA ASP A 170 -10.30 -11.09 2.08
C ASP A 170 -10.17 -10.76 0.59
N TRP A 171 -11.20 -11.07 -0.20
CA TRP A 171 -11.16 -10.89 -1.65
C TRP A 171 -11.04 -9.43 -2.10
N HIS A 172 -11.47 -8.47 -1.29
CA HIS A 172 -11.27 -7.06 -1.58
C HIS A 172 -9.78 -6.71 -1.51
N GLU A 173 -9.11 -7.11 -0.44
CA GLU A 173 -7.66 -6.90 -0.29
C GLU A 173 -6.86 -7.73 -1.30
N ILE A 174 -7.27 -8.98 -1.57
CA ILE A 174 -6.64 -9.82 -2.61
C ILE A 174 -6.68 -9.13 -3.97
N THR A 175 -7.83 -8.59 -4.36
CA THR A 175 -8.00 -7.96 -5.68
C THR A 175 -7.22 -6.65 -5.81
N ARG A 176 -7.03 -5.92 -4.71
CA ARG A 176 -6.42 -4.59 -4.72
C ARG A 176 -4.92 -4.60 -4.51
N VAL A 177 -4.40 -5.56 -3.74
CA VAL A 177 -3.02 -5.56 -3.26
C VAL A 177 -2.17 -6.65 -3.91
N GLN A 178 -2.76 -7.81 -4.22
CA GLN A 178 -1.98 -8.94 -4.74
C GLN A 178 -1.81 -8.84 -6.26
N VAL A 179 -0.76 -9.47 -6.79
CA VAL A 179 -0.55 -9.57 -8.25
C VAL A 179 -1.26 -10.81 -8.77
N LEU A 180 -2.37 -10.61 -9.48
CA LEU A 180 -3.22 -11.69 -9.98
C LEU A 180 -3.08 -11.84 -11.50
N SER A 181 -3.10 -13.07 -11.98
CA SER A 181 -3.22 -13.33 -13.42
C SER A 181 -4.67 -13.24 -13.88
N GLU A 182 -4.90 -12.83 -15.12
CA GLU A 182 -6.24 -12.81 -15.73
C GLU A 182 -6.98 -14.15 -15.61
N ARG A 183 -6.27 -15.27 -15.81
CA ARG A 183 -6.83 -16.62 -15.64
C ARG A 183 -7.29 -16.88 -14.20
N PHE A 184 -6.54 -16.39 -13.22
CA PHE A 184 -6.91 -16.51 -11.81
C PHE A 184 -8.15 -15.67 -11.48
N ILE A 185 -8.19 -14.44 -11.99
CA ILE A 185 -9.36 -13.56 -11.86
C ILE A 185 -10.61 -14.23 -12.47
N GLU A 186 -10.49 -14.84 -13.65
CA GLU A 186 -11.62 -15.56 -14.27
C GLU A 186 -12.06 -16.80 -13.49
N LYS A 187 -11.10 -17.53 -12.90
CA LYS A 187 -11.40 -18.69 -12.05
C LYS A 187 -12.22 -18.29 -10.81
N HIS A 188 -11.91 -17.14 -10.20
CA HIS A 188 -12.58 -16.62 -9.00
C HIS A 188 -13.46 -15.41 -9.28
N ARG A 189 -14.06 -15.35 -10.48
CA ARG A 189 -14.84 -14.21 -10.97
C ARG A 189 -16.01 -13.78 -10.07
N ASP A 190 -16.53 -14.69 -9.26
CA ASP A 190 -17.69 -14.40 -8.39
C ASP A 190 -17.25 -13.87 -7.01
N LYS A 191 -15.94 -13.72 -6.77
CA LYS A 191 -15.37 -13.28 -5.50
C LYS A 191 -14.55 -12.00 -5.61
N VAL A 192 -13.86 -11.79 -6.73
CA VAL A 192 -13.04 -10.58 -6.96
C VAL A 192 -13.88 -9.30 -7.01
N GLU A 193 -13.28 -8.19 -6.59
CA GLU A 193 -13.84 -6.84 -6.75
C GLU A 193 -13.70 -6.42 -8.22
N TRP A 194 -14.80 -6.13 -8.93
CA TRP A 194 -14.74 -5.81 -10.37
C TRP A 194 -14.74 -4.32 -10.68
N GLY A 195 -15.42 -3.52 -9.87
CA GLY A 195 -15.75 -2.12 -10.15
C GLY A 195 -14.52 -1.28 -10.46
N THR A 196 -13.41 -1.56 -9.78
CA THR A 196 -12.14 -0.82 -9.90
C THR A 196 -10.92 -1.70 -10.17
N ILE A 197 -11.11 -2.97 -10.58
CA ILE A 197 -10.02 -3.94 -10.72
C ILE A 197 -8.85 -3.48 -11.61
N SER A 198 -9.15 -2.69 -12.65
CA SER A 198 -8.14 -2.18 -13.58
C SER A 198 -7.18 -1.15 -12.99
N PHE A 199 -7.52 -0.53 -11.85
CA PHE A 199 -6.61 0.34 -11.08
C PHE A 199 -5.59 -0.44 -10.27
N HIS A 200 -5.85 -1.73 -10.05
CA HIS A 200 -5.07 -2.57 -9.14
C HIS A 200 -4.32 -3.69 -9.87
N GLN A 201 -4.81 -4.10 -11.03
CA GLN A 201 -4.27 -5.22 -11.79
C GLN A 201 -3.74 -4.79 -13.15
N GLN A 202 -2.68 -5.48 -13.60
CA GLN A 202 -2.14 -5.33 -14.96
C GLN A 202 -2.98 -6.18 -15.92
N LEU A 203 -3.98 -5.55 -16.54
CA LEU A 203 -4.98 -6.21 -17.39
C LEU A 203 -4.79 -5.83 -18.86
N THR A 204 -4.86 -6.82 -19.74
CA THR A 204 -4.85 -6.61 -21.18
C THR A 204 -6.14 -5.96 -21.66
N GLU A 205 -6.06 -5.24 -22.78
CA GLU A 205 -7.25 -4.65 -23.41
C GLU A 205 -8.28 -5.70 -23.78
N ARG A 206 -7.84 -6.88 -24.23
CA ARG A 206 -8.73 -8.00 -24.56
C ARG A 206 -9.54 -8.45 -23.35
N PHE A 207 -8.90 -8.55 -22.19
CA PHE A 207 -9.56 -8.92 -20.95
C PHE A 207 -10.57 -7.87 -20.53
N ILE A 208 -10.17 -6.59 -20.54
CA ILE A 208 -11.09 -5.50 -20.18
C ILE A 208 -12.27 -5.47 -21.15
N ASN A 209 -12.04 -5.53 -22.46
CA ASN A 209 -13.12 -5.59 -23.46
C ASN A 209 -14.12 -6.71 -23.17
N LYS A 210 -13.64 -7.90 -22.78
CA LYS A 210 -14.49 -9.05 -22.44
C LYS A 210 -15.33 -8.83 -21.18
N HIS A 211 -14.82 -8.10 -20.18
CA HIS A 211 -15.45 -8.00 -18.85
C HIS A 211 -15.87 -6.57 -18.45
N HIS A 212 -15.77 -5.60 -19.35
CA HIS A 212 -15.95 -4.18 -19.05
C HIS A 212 -17.30 -3.85 -18.42
N GLU A 213 -18.36 -4.61 -18.71
CA GLU A 213 -19.70 -4.43 -18.12
C GLU A 213 -19.69 -4.52 -16.59
N LYS A 214 -18.79 -5.32 -16.02
CA LYS A 214 -18.64 -5.47 -14.56
C LYS A 214 -17.81 -4.35 -13.93
N MET A 215 -17.10 -3.57 -14.75
CA MET A 215 -16.24 -2.49 -14.28
C MET A 215 -17.03 -1.18 -14.26
N SER A 216 -17.04 -0.51 -13.12
CA SER A 216 -17.59 0.83 -12.98
C SER A 216 -16.66 1.85 -13.60
N PHE A 217 -15.35 1.69 -13.37
CA PHE A 217 -14.31 2.58 -13.87
C PHE A 217 -13.15 1.79 -14.49
N ILE A 218 -12.51 2.37 -15.50
CA ILE A 218 -11.34 1.80 -16.16
C ILE A 218 -10.16 2.74 -15.98
N SER A 219 -9.04 2.22 -15.48
CA SER A 219 -7.80 2.98 -15.34
C SER A 219 -7.19 3.32 -16.70
N ALA A 220 -6.79 4.60 -16.83
CA ALA A 220 -6.00 5.12 -17.94
C ALA A 220 -4.52 5.29 -17.57
N GLU A 221 -4.02 4.69 -16.48
CA GLU A 221 -2.59 4.80 -16.11
C GLU A 221 -1.70 3.89 -16.97
N GLN A 222 -2.21 2.72 -17.36
CA GLN A 222 -1.52 1.80 -18.26
C GLN A 222 -1.69 2.28 -19.70
N LYS A 223 -0.62 2.26 -20.51
CA LYS A 223 -0.71 2.63 -21.93
C LYS A 223 -1.74 1.77 -22.66
N ARG A 224 -2.66 2.43 -23.37
CA ARG A 224 -3.71 1.81 -24.19
C ARG A 224 -3.61 2.25 -25.65
N SER A 225 -4.26 1.50 -26.52
CA SER A 225 -4.51 1.85 -27.91
C SER A 225 -5.61 2.90 -28.02
N GLU A 226 -5.56 3.76 -29.03
CA GLU A 226 -6.61 4.77 -29.24
C GLU A 226 -7.99 4.13 -29.45
N ALA A 227 -8.05 2.98 -30.12
CA ALA A 227 -9.30 2.24 -30.30
C ALA A 227 -9.90 1.78 -28.97
N PHE A 228 -9.06 1.42 -27.99
CA PHE A 228 -9.49 1.07 -26.65
C PHE A 228 -9.98 2.28 -25.88
N LEU A 229 -9.22 3.39 -25.90
CA LEU A 229 -9.62 4.67 -25.29
C LEU A 229 -10.96 5.15 -25.85
N TYR A 230 -11.14 5.11 -27.18
CA TYR A 230 -12.40 5.46 -27.83
C TYR A 230 -13.58 4.63 -27.28
N THR A 231 -13.37 3.32 -27.15
CA THR A 231 -14.42 2.38 -26.76
C THR A 231 -14.85 2.57 -25.31
N HIS A 232 -13.91 2.91 -24.43
CA HIS A 232 -14.15 2.97 -22.97
C HIS A 232 -14.04 4.38 -22.38
N LEU A 233 -14.02 5.42 -23.23
CA LEU A 233 -13.82 6.81 -22.82
C LEU A 233 -14.74 7.22 -21.67
N ASP A 234 -15.98 6.73 -21.69
CA ASP A 234 -17.02 7.15 -20.75
C ASP A 234 -16.73 6.60 -19.33
N LYS A 235 -16.04 5.46 -19.22
CA LYS A 235 -15.61 4.82 -17.96
C LYS A 235 -14.24 5.27 -17.46
N MET A 236 -13.54 6.10 -18.23
CA MET A 236 -12.22 6.63 -17.88
C MET A 236 -12.33 8.09 -17.45
N ASP A 237 -11.46 8.49 -16.54
CA ASP A 237 -11.31 9.89 -16.17
C ASP A 237 -10.50 10.65 -17.25
N ALA A 238 -10.93 11.87 -17.57
CA ALA A 238 -10.35 12.65 -18.67
C ALA A 238 -8.93 13.13 -18.34
N ALA A 239 -8.70 13.57 -17.10
CA ALA A 239 -7.40 14.08 -16.66
C ALA A 239 -6.33 12.99 -16.74
N SER A 240 -6.66 11.80 -16.24
CA SER A 240 -5.76 10.64 -16.26
C SER A 240 -5.47 10.14 -17.68
N ILE A 241 -6.40 10.23 -18.63
CA ILE A 241 -6.10 9.97 -20.05
C ILE A 241 -5.04 10.95 -20.56
N ILE A 242 -5.25 12.25 -20.37
CA ILE A 242 -4.36 13.29 -20.89
C ILE A 242 -2.94 13.14 -20.31
N GLU A 243 -2.84 12.88 -19.01
CA GLU A 243 -1.57 12.74 -18.30
C GLU A 243 -0.78 11.49 -18.73
N ASN A 244 -1.46 10.35 -18.94
CA ASN A 244 -0.79 9.05 -19.04
C ASN A 244 -0.80 8.43 -20.45
N GLN A 245 -1.72 8.84 -21.33
CA GLN A 245 -1.90 8.17 -22.62
C GLN A 245 -1.08 8.78 -23.76
N ASN A 246 -0.38 9.90 -23.56
CA ASN A 246 0.45 10.55 -24.60
C ASN A 246 -0.31 10.69 -25.94
N LEU A 247 -1.45 11.39 -25.93
CA LEU A 247 -2.26 11.61 -27.12
C LEU A 247 -1.49 12.47 -28.13
N HIS A 248 -1.38 11.99 -29.38
CA HIS A 248 -0.56 12.65 -30.41
C HIS A 248 -1.27 13.78 -31.14
N THR A 249 -2.61 13.75 -31.17
CA THR A 249 -3.41 14.73 -31.90
C THR A 249 -4.09 15.67 -30.92
N VAL A 250 -3.49 16.84 -30.73
CA VAL A 250 -4.00 17.92 -29.87
C VAL A 250 -4.11 19.19 -30.68
N ARG A 251 -5.30 19.80 -30.67
CA ARG A 251 -5.55 21.13 -31.21
C ARG A 251 -5.55 22.13 -30.08
N LYS A 252 -4.74 23.19 -30.19
CA LYS A 252 -4.57 24.17 -29.12
C LYS A 252 -5.18 25.49 -29.51
N TYR A 253 -6.02 26.03 -28.62
CA TYR A 253 -6.68 27.31 -28.78
C TYR A 253 -6.39 28.20 -27.57
N HIS A 254 -6.86 29.45 -27.60
CA HIS A 254 -6.61 30.39 -26.52
C HIS A 254 -7.20 29.89 -25.18
N ASP A 255 -8.47 29.46 -25.22
CA ASP A 255 -9.23 29.12 -24.01
C ASP A 255 -9.35 27.61 -23.74
N MET A 256 -8.94 26.77 -24.69
CA MET A 256 -9.03 25.32 -24.57
C MET A 256 -8.03 24.54 -25.43
N ASP A 257 -7.74 23.32 -24.99
CA ASP A 257 -7.07 22.29 -25.78
C ASP A 257 -8.06 21.16 -26.11
N VAL A 258 -8.12 20.73 -27.37
CA VAL A 258 -8.97 19.63 -27.85
C VAL A 258 -8.11 18.44 -28.24
N TYR A 259 -8.24 17.37 -27.46
CA TYR A 259 -7.57 16.10 -27.66
C TYR A 259 -8.45 15.17 -28.49
N VAL A 260 -7.87 14.56 -29.52
CA VAL A 260 -8.59 13.67 -30.46
C VAL A 260 -8.24 12.22 -30.18
N ILE A 261 -9.27 11.37 -30.06
CA ILE A 261 -9.15 9.93 -29.89
C ILE A 261 -9.83 9.24 -31.08
N ALA A 262 -9.06 8.55 -31.92
CA ALA A 262 -9.58 7.96 -33.16
C ALA A 262 -9.85 6.46 -33.06
N LYS A 263 -10.91 6.00 -33.72
CA LYS A 263 -11.17 4.59 -34.00
C LYS A 263 -11.72 4.45 -35.42
N ASN A 264 -10.88 3.96 -36.33
CA ASN A 264 -11.17 3.89 -37.76
C ASN A 264 -11.51 5.28 -38.32
N ARG A 265 -12.74 5.49 -38.81
CA ARG A 265 -13.23 6.78 -39.33
C ARG A 265 -13.95 7.64 -38.30
N ARG A 266 -14.14 7.15 -37.08
CA ARG A 266 -14.85 7.85 -36.01
C ARG A 266 -13.88 8.44 -35.02
N LYS A 267 -14.25 9.56 -34.43
CA LYS A 267 -13.48 10.26 -33.40
C LYS A 267 -14.33 10.51 -32.17
N LYS A 268 -13.66 10.55 -31.03
CA LYS A 268 -14.16 11.13 -29.78
C LYS A 268 -13.16 12.16 -29.31
N TYR A 269 -13.61 13.08 -28.48
CA TYR A 269 -12.84 14.25 -28.10
C TYR A 269 -12.81 14.40 -26.58
N ILE A 270 -11.71 14.98 -26.09
CA ILE A 270 -11.62 15.53 -24.74
C ILE A 270 -11.25 16.99 -24.89
N VAL A 271 -12.08 17.89 -24.40
CA VAL A 271 -11.82 19.32 -24.32
C VAL A 271 -11.33 19.63 -22.91
N GLU A 272 -10.14 20.23 -22.79
CA GLU A 272 -9.60 20.79 -21.54
C GLU A 272 -9.71 22.31 -21.59
N PHE A 273 -10.42 22.91 -20.64
CA PHE A 273 -10.58 24.37 -20.55
C PHE A 273 -9.47 24.98 -19.70
N HIS A 274 -8.87 26.07 -20.19
CA HIS A 274 -7.79 26.78 -19.49
C HIS A 274 -8.32 27.62 -18.31
N ASN A 275 -9.51 28.23 -18.46
CA ASN A 275 -10.18 29.04 -17.45
C ASN A 275 -11.67 28.64 -17.33
N PRO A 276 -12.00 27.55 -16.63
CA PRO A 276 -13.39 27.08 -16.56
C PRO A 276 -14.26 27.99 -15.69
N GLU A 277 -15.31 28.58 -16.27
CA GLU A 277 -16.27 29.42 -15.52
C GLU A 277 -17.12 28.60 -14.52
N ASP A 278 -17.50 27.36 -14.90
CA ASP A 278 -18.42 26.51 -14.13
C ASP A 278 -17.73 25.34 -13.39
N PHE A 279 -16.44 25.47 -13.05
CA PHE A 279 -15.61 24.41 -12.43
C PHE A 279 -15.45 23.11 -13.25
N ARG A 280 -16.09 22.98 -14.41
CA ARG A 280 -15.93 21.85 -15.33
C ARG A 280 -14.63 22.00 -16.11
N LYS A 281 -13.54 21.42 -15.62
CA LYS A 281 -12.23 21.46 -16.29
C LYS A 281 -12.20 20.66 -17.61
N PHE A 282 -12.94 19.55 -17.67
CA PHE A 282 -12.93 18.65 -18.83
C PHE A 282 -14.33 18.37 -19.38
N PHE A 283 -14.42 18.26 -20.70
CA PHE A 283 -15.60 17.83 -21.43
C PHE A 283 -15.23 16.70 -22.39
N LYS A 284 -15.79 15.50 -22.17
CA LYS A 284 -15.66 14.36 -23.09
C LYS A 284 -16.84 14.41 -24.06
N ALA A 285 -16.58 14.31 -25.35
CA ALA A 285 -17.58 14.54 -26.39
C ALA A 285 -17.48 13.52 -27.55
N GLY A 286 -18.62 13.17 -28.13
CA GLY A 286 -18.72 12.62 -29.48
C GLY A 286 -18.51 13.68 -30.57
N GLU A 287 -18.68 13.29 -31.85
CA GLU A 287 -18.61 14.21 -32.99
C GLU A 287 -19.73 15.27 -32.96
N GLU A 288 -20.98 14.84 -32.76
CA GLU A 288 -22.15 15.72 -32.65
C GLU A 288 -22.03 16.69 -31.46
N GLU A 289 -21.71 16.19 -30.26
CA GLU A 289 -21.55 17.01 -29.06
C GLU A 289 -20.41 18.05 -29.18
N LEU A 290 -19.32 17.72 -29.90
CA LEU A 290 -18.27 18.70 -30.16
C LEU A 290 -18.73 19.75 -31.19
N PHE A 291 -19.46 19.34 -32.22
CA PHE A 291 -20.01 20.25 -33.21
C PHE A 291 -20.96 21.27 -32.57
N GLU A 292 -21.92 20.79 -31.78
CA GLU A 292 -22.86 21.65 -31.05
C GLU A 292 -22.12 22.65 -30.17
N TYR A 293 -21.17 22.18 -29.36
CA TYR A 293 -20.36 23.05 -28.51
C TYR A 293 -19.62 24.15 -29.31
N LEU A 294 -18.97 23.79 -30.41
CA LEU A 294 -18.22 24.75 -31.24
C LEU A 294 -19.16 25.74 -31.94
N ALA A 295 -20.31 25.28 -32.42
CA ALA A 295 -21.30 26.12 -33.10
C ALA A 295 -21.97 27.11 -32.13
N GLU A 296 -22.31 26.69 -30.91
CA GLU A 296 -22.88 27.55 -29.86
C GLU A 296 -21.92 28.66 -29.40
N ASN A 297 -20.61 28.47 -29.59
CA ASN A 297 -19.57 29.45 -29.27
C ASN A 297 -19.05 30.20 -30.52
N ASP A 298 -19.81 30.22 -31.62
CA ASP A 298 -19.48 30.90 -32.88
C ASP A 298 -18.13 30.47 -33.51
N MET A 299 -17.67 29.25 -33.24
CA MET A 299 -16.36 28.73 -33.70
C MET A 299 -16.43 28.03 -35.07
N PHE A 300 -17.26 28.50 -36.01
CA PHE A 300 -17.47 27.86 -37.32
C PHE A 300 -16.18 27.74 -38.16
N GLU A 301 -15.31 28.75 -38.13
CA GLU A 301 -14.02 28.70 -38.84
C GLU A 301 -13.10 27.59 -38.30
N VAL A 302 -13.18 27.29 -37.01
CA VAL A 302 -12.42 26.20 -36.37
C VAL A 302 -12.96 24.84 -36.80
N ILE A 303 -14.29 24.70 -36.92
CA ILE A 303 -14.93 23.48 -37.42
C ILE A 303 -14.44 23.19 -38.85
N GLU A 304 -14.55 24.14 -39.77
CA GLU A 304 -14.17 23.95 -41.17
C GLU A 304 -12.69 23.62 -41.35
N LYS A 305 -11.82 24.25 -40.56
CA LYS A 305 -10.37 24.13 -40.71
C LYS A 305 -9.80 22.90 -40.00
N ASP A 306 -10.14 22.71 -38.72
CA ASP A 306 -9.44 21.77 -37.84
C ASP A 306 -10.24 20.49 -37.57
N PHE A 307 -11.56 20.51 -37.82
CA PHE A 307 -12.48 19.37 -37.63
C PHE A 307 -13.48 19.19 -38.81
N PRO A 308 -13.02 19.15 -40.07
CA PRO A 308 -13.92 19.05 -41.24
C PRO A 308 -14.77 17.76 -41.25
N GLU A 309 -14.37 16.74 -40.50
CA GLU A 309 -15.20 15.53 -40.31
C GLU A 309 -16.55 15.80 -39.62
N LEU A 310 -16.68 16.86 -38.82
CA LEU A 310 -17.90 17.14 -38.04
C LEU A 310 -19.07 17.56 -38.94
N THR A 311 -18.78 18.15 -40.09
CA THR A 311 -19.80 18.61 -41.06
C THR A 311 -20.21 17.52 -42.06
N LEU A 312 -19.48 16.40 -42.12
CA LEU A 312 -19.70 15.32 -43.10
C LEU A 312 -20.57 14.18 -42.56
N ALA A 313 -20.95 14.22 -41.28
CA ALA A 313 -21.71 13.15 -40.64
C ALA A 313 -23.19 13.06 -41.08
N GLU A 314 -23.74 14.11 -41.68
CA GLU A 314 -25.15 14.13 -42.15
C GLU A 314 -25.38 13.36 -43.48
N ASP A 315 -24.34 13.06 -44.27
CA ASP A 315 -24.51 12.60 -45.66
C ASP A 315 -24.54 11.07 -45.86
N ASN A 316 -24.43 10.25 -44.79
CA ASN A 316 -24.39 8.78 -44.90
C ASN A 316 -25.67 8.06 -44.40
N GLY A 317 -26.79 8.78 -44.31
CA GLY A 317 -28.07 8.24 -43.87
C GLY A 317 -29.22 8.55 -44.83
N VAL A 318 -29.18 8.01 -46.06
CA VAL A 318 -30.35 7.91 -46.95
C VAL A 318 -30.42 6.51 -47.55
#